data_AF-A0AAV7TUZ0-F1
#
_entry.id   AF-A0AAV7TUZ0-F1
#
_cell.length_a   1.000
_cell.length_b   1.000
_cell.length_c   1.000
_cell.angle_alpha   90.00
_cell.angle_beta   90.00
_cell.angle_gamma   90.00
#
_symmetry.space_group_name_H-M   'P 1'
#
loop_
_entity.id
_entity.type
_entity.pdbx_description
1 polymer ?
#
loop_
_entity_poly.entity_id
_entity_poly.type
_entity_poly.pdbx_seq_one_letter_code
_entity_poly.pdbx_strand_id
1 'polypeptide(L)'
;MAALRDLKGTLEPKLDTVTVDVTLLKVDFKKLSDKVTTAKSNIAALQSTNKWLEEQVQYLTKQTEMLTTKLEDQEWRARRNKMQLVGVAEEAEDHSAILYPEYPKT
;
A
#
# COMPACT_ATOMS: atom_id res chain seq x y z
N MET A 1 73.59 8.68 27.19
CA MET A 1 73.02 7.31 27.28
C MET A 1 71.70 7.27 28.04
N ALA A 2 71.56 7.89 29.22
CA ALA A 2 70.29 7.88 29.99
C ALA A 2 69.08 8.48 29.24
N ALA A 3 69.22 9.69 28.67
CA ALA A 3 68.13 10.33 27.92
C ALA A 3 67.65 9.53 26.68
N LEU A 4 68.55 8.82 26.00
CA LEU A 4 68.19 7.92 24.89
C LEU A 4 67.41 6.69 25.38
N ARG A 5 67.73 6.20 26.58
CA ARG A 5 67.03 5.07 27.20
C ARG A 5 65.63 5.47 27.67
N ASP A 6 65.49 6.66 28.23
CA ASP A 6 64.19 7.23 28.64
C ASP A 6 63.29 7.52 27.42
N LEU A 7 63.88 8.05 26.34
CA LEU A 7 63.15 8.28 25.10
C LEU A 7 62.62 6.96 24.52
N LYS A 8 63.48 5.92 24.49
CA LYS A 8 63.10 4.57 24.05
C LYS A 8 61.99 3.98 24.92
N GLY A 9 62.12 4.06 26.25
CA GLY A 9 61.11 3.57 27.19
C GLY A 9 59.77 4.30 27.10
N THR A 10 59.73 5.52 26.55
CA THR A 10 58.49 6.28 26.34
C THR A 10 57.86 6.05 24.97
N LEU A 11 58.69 5.82 23.94
CA LEU A 11 58.24 5.64 22.55
C LEU A 11 57.68 4.24 22.29
N GLU A 12 58.33 3.19 22.78
CA GLU A 12 57.88 1.80 22.61
C GLU A 12 56.42 1.59 23.06
N PRO A 13 56.01 1.95 24.29
CA PRO A 13 54.63 1.71 24.73
C PRO A 13 53.60 2.56 23.97
N LYS A 14 53.98 3.76 23.50
CA LYS A 14 53.11 4.58 22.64
C LYS A 14 52.94 3.93 21.26
N LEU A 15 54.00 3.36 20.71
CA LEU A 15 53.95 2.62 19.45
C LEU A 15 53.07 1.36 19.57
N ASP A 16 53.18 0.65 20.70
CA ASP A 16 52.34 -0.52 20.99
C ASP A 16 50.86 -0.11 21.10
N THR A 17 50.58 1.01 21.78
CA THR A 17 49.21 1.55 21.91
C THR A 17 48.63 1.90 20.53
N VAL A 18 49.39 2.63 19.71
CA VAL A 18 48.98 2.99 18.34
C VAL A 18 48.75 1.74 17.50
N THR A 19 49.59 0.71 17.66
CA THR A 19 49.43 -0.56 16.95
C THR A 19 48.12 -1.22 17.32
N VAL A 20 47.80 -1.31 18.62
CA VAL A 20 46.54 -1.84 19.14
C VAL A 20 45.35 -1.07 18.59
N ASP A 21 45.36 0.26 18.70
CA ASP A 21 44.28 1.13 18.21
C ASP A 21 44.03 0.96 16.71
N VAL A 22 45.09 0.85 15.91
CA VAL A 22 44.98 0.60 14.46
C VAL A 22 44.34 -0.76 14.17
N THR A 23 44.66 -1.80 14.95
CA THR A 23 43.98 -3.11 14.82
C THR A 23 42.49 -3.02 15.16
N LEU A 24 42.13 -2.30 16.22
CA LEU A 24 40.74 -2.12 16.62
C LEU A 24 39.95 -1.35 15.56
N LEU A 25 40.51 -0.27 15.03
CA LEU A 25 39.92 0.51 13.94
C LEU A 25 39.68 -0.34 12.68
N LYS A 26 40.60 -1.26 12.34
CA LYS A 26 40.40 -2.19 11.22
C LYS A 26 39.22 -3.13 11.46
N VAL A 27 39.09 -3.64 12.68
CA VAL A 27 37.97 -4.51 13.06
C VAL A 27 36.65 -3.76 12.98
N ASP A 28 36.59 -2.54 13.49
CA ASP A 28 35.36 -1.74 13.48
C ASP A 28 35.00 -1.27 12.07
N PHE A 29 35.99 -0.92 11.24
CA PHE A 29 35.76 -0.63 9.83
C PHE A 29 35.15 -1.82 9.09
N LYS A 30 35.63 -3.04 9.36
CA LYS A 30 35.05 -4.26 8.79
C LYS A 30 33.59 -4.43 9.21
N LYS A 31 33.29 -4.32 10.52
CA LYS A 31 31.91 -4.41 11.03
C LYS A 31 30.99 -3.36 10.39
N LEU A 32 31.48 -2.13 10.22
CA LEU A 32 30.72 -1.07 9.57
C LEU A 32 30.45 -1.40 8.10
N SER A 33 31.46 -1.90 7.38
CA SER A 33 31.31 -2.34 5.99
C SER A 33 30.25 -3.44 5.84
N ASP A 34 30.25 -4.43 6.73
CA ASP A 34 29.27 -5.52 6.74
C ASP A 34 27.84 -5.00 7.02
N LYS A 35 27.70 -4.07 7.99
CA LYS A 35 26.42 -3.41 8.27
C LYS A 35 25.91 -2.60 7.08
N VAL A 36 26.79 -1.85 6.41
CA VAL A 36 26.43 -1.06 5.20
C VAL A 36 25.98 -1.99 4.07
N THR A 37 26.66 -3.12 3.89
CA THR A 37 26.27 -4.12 2.86
C THR A 37 24.89 -4.70 3.15
N THR A 38 24.63 -5.06 4.40
CA THR A 38 23.33 -5.57 4.85
C THR A 38 22.23 -4.53 4.67
N ALA A 39 22.48 -3.28 5.07
CA ALA A 39 21.53 -2.18 4.91
C ALA A 39 21.18 -1.94 3.43
N LYS A 40 22.16 -1.98 2.52
CA LYS A 40 21.93 -1.86 1.09
C LYS A 40 21.03 -2.98 0.55
N SER A 41 21.29 -4.23 0.96
CA SER A 41 20.45 -5.37 0.58
C SER A 41 19.00 -5.20 1.06
N ASN A 42 18.83 -4.76 2.30
CA ASN A 42 17.50 -4.53 2.87
C ASN A 42 16.75 -3.41 2.14
N ILE A 43 17.45 -2.31 1.80
CA ILE A 43 16.86 -1.20 1.03
C ILE A 43 16.39 -1.70 -0.34
N ALA A 44 17.20 -2.49 -1.05
CA ALA A 44 16.81 -3.03 -2.35
C ALA A 44 15.57 -3.94 -2.28
N ALA A 45 15.48 -4.76 -1.22
CA ALA A 45 14.30 -5.59 -0.97
C ALA A 45 13.06 -4.72 -0.70
N LEU A 46 13.19 -3.70 0.17
CA LEU A 46 12.08 -2.78 0.47
C LEU A 46 11.62 -1.98 -0.75
N GLN A 47 12.55 -1.54 -1.61
CA GLN A 47 12.20 -0.87 -2.86
C GLN A 47 11.39 -1.77 -3.79
N SER A 48 11.77 -3.06 -3.87
CA SER A 48 11.04 -4.04 -4.68
C SER A 48 9.63 -4.28 -4.13
N THR A 49 9.49 -4.44 -2.81
CA THR A 49 8.20 -4.58 -2.15
C THR A 49 7.31 -3.35 -2.34
N ASN A 50 7.86 -2.13 -2.20
CA ASN A 50 7.11 -0.90 -2.42
C ASN A 50 6.56 -0.81 -3.84
N LYS A 51 7.39 -1.10 -4.85
CA LYS A 51 6.93 -1.10 -6.24
C LYS A 51 5.78 -2.08 -6.45
N TRP A 52 5.89 -3.29 -5.91
CA TRP A 52 4.81 -4.28 -6.00
C TRP A 52 3.53 -3.78 -5.32
N LEU A 53 3.63 -3.18 -4.12
CA LEU A 53 2.49 -2.61 -3.42
C LEU A 53 1.83 -1.47 -4.21
N GLU A 54 2.61 -0.59 -4.82
CA GLU A 54 2.09 0.49 -5.68
C GLU A 54 1.29 -0.08 -6.86
N GLU A 55 1.79 -1.13 -7.50
CA GLU A 55 1.08 -1.83 -8.58
C GLU A 55 -0.23 -2.46 -8.09
N GLN A 56 -0.23 -3.09 -6.91
CA GLN A 56 -1.44 -3.66 -6.30
C GLN A 56 -2.48 -2.58 -5.97
N VAL A 57 -2.06 -1.45 -5.40
CA VAL A 57 -2.95 -0.33 -5.10
C VAL A 57 -3.58 0.20 -6.38
N GLN A 58 -2.80 0.43 -7.44
CA GLN A 58 -3.35 0.89 -8.72
C GLN A 58 -4.36 -0.10 -9.31
N TYR A 59 -4.08 -1.41 -9.23
CA TYR A 59 -5.00 -2.44 -9.68
C TYR A 59 -6.32 -2.41 -8.90
N LEU A 60 -6.25 -2.38 -7.56
CA LEU A 60 -7.44 -2.36 -6.70
C LEU A 60 -8.25 -1.07 -6.86
N THR A 61 -7.59 0.07 -7.05
CA THR A 61 -8.28 1.34 -7.36
C THR A 61 -9.12 1.20 -8.64
N LYS A 62 -8.54 0.67 -9.72
CA LYS A 62 -9.28 0.44 -10.98
C LYS A 62 -10.43 -0.54 -10.81
N GLN A 63 -10.23 -1.61 -10.03
CA GLN A 63 -11.32 -2.55 -9.72
C GLN A 63 -12.46 -1.86 -8.99
N THR A 64 -12.14 -1.01 -8.02
CA THR A 64 -13.14 -0.25 -7.24
C THR A 64 -13.91 0.70 -8.14
N GLU A 65 -13.23 1.47 -8.99
CA GLU A 65 -13.88 2.35 -9.98
C GLU A 65 -14.85 1.59 -10.89
N MET A 66 -14.41 0.45 -11.45
CA MET A 66 -15.28 -0.38 -12.30
C MET A 66 -16.51 -0.90 -11.54
N LEU A 67 -16.34 -1.34 -10.29
CA LEU A 67 -17.44 -1.83 -9.48
C LEU A 67 -18.43 -0.70 -9.14
N THR A 68 -17.93 0.50 -8.83
CA THR A 68 -18.77 1.68 -8.59
C THR A 68 -19.61 2.02 -9.82
N THR A 69 -19.00 2.08 -11.01
CA THR A 69 -19.75 2.35 -12.26
C THR A 69 -20.80 1.27 -12.54
N LYS A 70 -20.48 0.00 -12.30
CA LYS A 70 -21.45 -1.10 -12.46
C LYS A 70 -22.60 -0.99 -11.48
N LEU A 71 -22.32 -0.59 -10.23
CA LEU A 71 -23.35 -0.37 -9.22
C LEU A 71 -24.29 0.76 -9.63
N GLU A 72 -23.74 1.90 -10.08
CA GLU A 72 -24.53 3.03 -10.57
C GLU A 72 -25.43 2.64 -11.74
N ASP A 73 -24.92 1.89 -12.73
CA ASP A 73 -25.73 1.39 -13.84
C ASP A 73 -26.86 0.46 -13.36
N GLN A 74 -26.58 -0.44 -12.41
CA GLN A 74 -27.62 -1.29 -11.82
C GLN A 74 -28.68 -0.49 -11.07
N GLU A 75 -28.30 0.54 -10.32
CA GLU A 75 -29.23 1.43 -9.64
C GLU A 75 -30.13 2.17 -10.62
N TRP A 76 -29.56 2.69 -11.72
CA TRP A 76 -30.32 3.35 -12.79
C TRP A 76 -31.33 2.41 -13.45
N ARG A 77 -30.91 1.18 -13.75
CA ARG A 77 -31.82 0.15 -14.30
C ARG A 77 -32.92 -0.20 -13.30
N ALA A 78 -32.59 -0.37 -12.03
CA ALA A 78 -33.56 -0.68 -10.99
C ALA A 78 -34.61 0.44 -10.83
N ARG A 79 -34.19 1.71 -10.85
CA ARG A 79 -35.11 2.87 -10.82
C ARG A 79 -36.05 2.88 -12.03
N ARG A 80 -35.51 2.65 -13.23
CA ARG A 80 -36.31 2.59 -14.46
C ARG A 80 -37.33 1.45 -14.43
N ASN A 81 -36.90 0.26 -14.03
CA ASN A 81 -37.77 -0.91 -13.94
C ASN A 81 -38.90 -0.69 -12.92
N LYS A 82 -38.61 -0.04 -11.78
CA LYS A 82 -39.64 0.34 -10.80
C LYS A 82 -40.67 1.30 -11.39
N MET A 83 -40.24 2.33 -12.13
CA MET A 83 -41.16 3.27 -12.78
C MET A 83 -42.03 2.59 -13.85
N GLN A 84 -41.47 1.70 -14.64
CA GLN A 84 -42.23 0.94 -15.65
C GLN A 84 -43.28 0.04 -15.01
N LEU A 85 -42.96 -0.62 -13.90
CA LEU A 85 -43.92 -1.46 -13.17
C LEU A 85 -45.12 -0.63 -12.67
N VAL A 86 -44.87 0.58 -12.16
CA VAL A 86 -45.94 1.51 -11.73
C VAL A 86 -46.78 1.95 -12.93
N GLY A 87 -46.16 2.36 -14.04
CA GLY A 87 -46.90 2.77 -15.24
C GLY A 87 -47.78 1.64 -15.82
N VAL A 88 -47.30 0.40 -15.83
CA VAL A 88 -48.09 -0.76 -16.25
C VAL A 88 -49.24 -1.05 -15.28
N ALA A 89 -49.04 -0.83 -13.98
CA ALA A 89 -50.12 -0.97 -12.99
C ALA A 89 -51.19 0.11 -13.16
N GLU A 90 -50.80 1.36 -13.41
CA GLU A 90 -51.72 2.47 -13.69
C GLU A 90 -52.55 2.21 -14.97
N GLU A 91 -51.90 1.76 -16.05
CA GLU A 91 -52.60 1.38 -17.29
C GLU A 91 -53.58 0.21 -17.08
N ALA A 92 -53.22 -0.77 -16.25
CA ALA A 92 -54.09 -1.91 -15.94
C ALA A 92 -55.30 -1.52 -15.06
N GLU A 93 -55.13 -0.61 -14.11
CA GLU A 93 -56.23 -0.11 -13.27
C GLU A 93 -57.22 0.73 -14.07
N ASP A 94 -56.75 1.61 -14.96
CA ASP A 94 -57.60 2.47 -15.79
C ASP A 94 -58.47 1.64 -16.76
N HIS A 95 -57.95 0.52 -17.28
CA HIS A 95 -58.71 -0.42 -18.09
C HIS A 95 -59.69 -1.31 -17.30
N SER A 96 -59.54 -1.42 -15.98
CA SER A 96 -60.44 -2.21 -15.12
C SER A 96 -61.63 -1.41 -14.56
N ALA A 97 -61.60 -0.08 -14.64
CA ALA A 97 -62.61 0.80 -14.06
C ALA A 97 -63.90 0.98 -14.90
N ILE A 98 -63.95 0.44 -16.12
CA ILE A 98 -65.11 0.58 -17.02
C ILE A 98 -65.80 -0.78 -17.21
N LEU A 99 -66.50 -1.26 -16.18
CA LEU A 99 -67.52 -2.32 -16.32
C LEU A 99 -68.40 -2.42 -15.06
N TYR A 100 -69.10 -1.34 -14.72
CA TYR A 100 -70.32 -1.45 -13.92
C TYR A 100 -71.51 -1.42 -14.90
N PRO A 101 -72.16 -2.55 -15.20
CA PRO A 101 -73.42 -2.52 -15.92
C PRO A 101 -74.47 -1.86 -15.02
N GLU A 102 -75.01 -0.72 -15.45
CA GLU A 102 -76.16 -0.10 -14.81
C GLU A 102 -77.34 -1.09 -14.83
N TYR A 103 -77.77 -1.52 -13.64
CA TYR A 103 -78.98 -2.33 -13.52
C TYR A 103 -80.21 -1.47 -13.88
N PRO A 104 -81.13 -1.95 -14.72
CA PRO A 104 -82.33 -1.20 -15.07
C PRO A 104 -83.24 -1.08 -13.85
N LYS A 105 -83.57 0.16 -13.50
CA LYS A 105 -84.56 0.47 -12.45
C LYS A 105 -85.94 0.03 -12.93
N THR A 106 -86.58 -0.83 -12.14
CA THR A 106 -87.99 -1.25 -12.28
C THR A 106 -88.95 -0.11 -12.04
#